data_AF-A0A8T3XZP0-F1
#
_entry.id   AF-A0A8T3XZP0-F1
#
_cell.length_a   1.000
_cell.length_b   1.000
_cell.length_c   1.000
_cell.angle_alpha   90.00
_cell.angle_beta   90.00
_cell.angle_gamma   90.00
#
_symmetry.space_group_name_H-M   'P 1'
#
loop_
_entity.id
_entity.type
_entity.pdbx_description
1 polymer ?
#
loop_
_entity_poly.entity_id
_entity_poly.type
_entity_poly.pdbx_seq_one_letter_code
_entity_poly.pdbx_strand_id
1 'polypeptide(L)'
;MKKLIAFLTAVFPVGFVSAHCPLCTIGAGAAAGAAVWLGVGKVVVALFIGAFAMSIGMWFSKLIKKQYVPFQKTAIVAIVFLTTLLPLLPFFKAIGPLYLSFIGDYGKTYAINYSLASSLLGAFVVFISPFASKQISKFRDGKIIPFQGTVLTLSLLVVLGAFMQFTLTGLGSDIAAGSIELLSPDEFEKIIQNESVFLLNVHTPYQGKIKGTDEIIGDWENIEKYMDKLPKNVSVPVAVYCRSGRMSEAVAEELKKMGYQKIYDLEGGMNAWEESGRGII
;
A
#
# COMPACT_ATOMS: atom_id res chain seq x y z
N MET A 1 -12.88 0.25 42.01
CA MET A 1 -13.36 0.42 40.62
C MET A 1 -14.15 1.72 40.37
N LYS A 2 -15.02 2.21 41.27
CA LYS A 2 -15.75 3.50 41.05
C LYS A 2 -14.88 4.77 41.07
N LYS A 3 -13.73 4.77 41.77
CA LYS A 3 -12.84 5.96 41.85
C LYS A 3 -11.95 6.19 40.62
N LEU A 4 -11.74 5.16 39.77
CA LEU A 4 -10.93 5.30 38.55
C LEU A 4 -11.72 5.95 37.41
N ILE A 5 -13.04 5.71 37.36
CA ILE A 5 -13.96 6.32 36.38
C ILE A 5 -14.17 7.81 36.67
N ALA A 6 -14.18 8.21 37.95
CA ALA A 6 -14.32 9.61 38.34
C ALA A 6 -13.10 10.49 37.98
N PHE A 7 -11.90 9.89 37.91
CA PHE A 7 -10.69 10.63 37.52
C PHE A 7 -10.63 10.91 36.01
N LEU A 8 -11.18 10.01 35.18
CA LEU A 8 -11.28 10.22 33.73
C LEU A 8 -12.30 11.30 33.34
N THR A 9 -13.35 11.49 34.14
CA THR A 9 -14.36 12.54 33.91
C THR A 9 -13.94 13.94 34.36
N ALA A 10 -12.89 14.06 35.19
CA ALA A 10 -12.46 15.35 35.76
C ALA A 10 -11.49 16.14 34.86
N VAL A 11 -10.91 15.52 33.83
CA VAL A 11 -9.84 16.15 33.01
C VAL A 11 -10.40 16.96 31.83
N PHE A 12 -11.67 16.81 31.47
CA PHE A 12 -12.26 17.56 30.35
C PHE A 12 -13.56 18.26 30.78
N PRO A 13 -13.51 19.56 31.13
CA PRO A 13 -14.72 20.35 31.20
C PRO A 13 -15.27 20.44 29.76
N VAL A 14 -16.32 19.66 29.48
CA VAL A 14 -16.95 19.58 28.16
C VAL A 14 -17.86 20.79 27.97
N GLY A 15 -17.26 21.96 27.81
CA GLY A 15 -17.93 23.10 27.20
C GLY A 15 -18.11 22.82 25.71
N PHE A 16 -19.27 23.20 25.16
CA PHE A 16 -19.53 23.14 23.72
C PHE A 16 -18.40 23.82 22.94
N VAL A 17 -17.60 23.05 22.19
CA VAL A 17 -16.54 23.58 21.32
C VAL A 17 -16.79 23.15 19.88
N SER A 18 -16.91 24.15 19.02
CA SER A 18 -17.10 24.06 17.56
C SER A 18 -16.22 23.03 16.85
N ALA A 19 -16.86 21.97 16.36
CA ALA A 19 -16.60 21.23 15.11
C ALA A 19 -15.15 21.23 14.58
N HIS A 20 -14.22 20.67 15.34
CA HIS A 20 -13.14 19.78 14.91
C HIS A 20 -12.31 19.50 16.17
N CYS A 21 -12.59 18.34 16.78
CA CYS A 21 -12.24 18.05 18.16
C CYS A 21 -10.85 17.39 18.25
N PRO A 22 -10.07 17.70 19.31
CA PRO A 22 -8.95 16.86 19.74
C PRO A 22 -9.31 15.38 19.80
N LEU A 23 -10.58 15.06 20.08
CA LEU A 23 -11.13 13.71 20.10
C LEU A 23 -11.06 12.99 18.74
N CYS A 24 -11.26 13.69 17.61
CA CYS A 24 -11.12 13.08 16.28
C CYS A 24 -9.65 12.78 15.96
N THR A 25 -8.75 13.66 16.38
CA THR A 25 -7.30 13.44 16.27
C THR A 25 -6.86 12.24 17.10
N ILE A 26 -7.29 12.17 18.36
CA ILE A 26 -7.00 11.03 19.24
C ILE A 26 -7.60 9.74 18.66
N GLY A 27 -8.86 9.79 18.21
CA GLY A 27 -9.56 8.65 17.64
C GLY A 27 -8.92 8.13 16.35
N ALA A 28 -8.58 9.01 15.40
CA ALA A 28 -7.92 8.63 14.15
C ALA A 28 -6.50 8.09 14.40
N GLY A 29 -5.75 8.69 15.32
CA GLY A 29 -4.43 8.20 15.72
C GLY A 29 -4.49 6.82 16.38
N ALA A 30 -5.44 6.61 17.31
CA ALA A 30 -5.68 5.32 17.94
C ALA A 30 -6.11 4.25 16.92
N ALA A 31 -6.98 4.61 15.97
CA ALA A 31 -7.42 3.72 14.90
C ALA A 31 -6.26 3.34 13.96
N ALA A 32 -5.38 4.28 13.60
CA ALA A 32 -4.18 4.00 12.82
C ALA A 32 -3.25 3.02 13.56
N GLY A 33 -2.99 3.24 14.85
CA GLY A 33 -2.18 2.34 15.66
C GLY A 33 -2.80 0.94 15.80
N ALA A 34 -4.11 0.86 16.02
CA ALA A 34 -4.84 -0.40 16.07
C ALA A 34 -4.80 -1.15 14.73
N ALA A 35 -4.94 -0.44 13.60
CA ALA A 35 -4.86 -1.02 12.27
C ALA A 35 -3.48 -1.65 12.02
N VAL A 36 -2.39 -0.98 12.42
CA VAL A 36 -1.04 -1.56 12.33
C VAL A 36 -0.90 -2.80 13.22
N TRP A 37 -1.38 -2.74 14.46
CA TRP A 37 -1.31 -3.86 15.39
C TRP A 37 -2.11 -5.08 14.93
N LEU A 38 -3.24 -4.86 14.26
CA LEU A 38 -4.10 -5.90 13.69
C LEU A 38 -3.61 -6.43 12.32
N GLY A 39 -2.47 -5.95 11.81
CA GLY A 39 -1.94 -6.37 10.51
C GLY A 39 -2.77 -5.92 9.30
N VAL A 40 -3.53 -4.83 9.44
CA VAL A 40 -4.35 -4.27 8.37
C VAL A 40 -3.45 -3.69 7.26
N GLY A 41 -3.88 -3.78 5.99
CA GLY A 41 -3.08 -3.38 4.84
C GLY A 41 -2.61 -1.92 4.90
N LYS A 42 -1.40 -1.65 4.37
CA LYS A 42 -0.76 -0.31 4.36
C LYS A 42 -1.65 0.78 3.76
N VAL A 43 -2.48 0.45 2.77
CA VAL A 43 -3.43 1.37 2.14
C VAL A 43 -4.50 1.84 3.13
N VAL A 44 -5.01 0.95 3.98
CA VAL A 44 -6.00 1.28 5.00
C VAL A 44 -5.36 2.06 6.14
N VAL A 45 -4.14 1.71 6.54
CA VAL A 45 -3.38 2.50 7.52
C VAL A 45 -3.20 3.94 7.02
N ALA A 46 -2.88 4.11 5.74
CA ALA A 46 -2.74 5.43 5.12
C ALA A 46 -4.04 6.26 5.14
N LEU A 47 -5.21 5.62 5.02
CA LEU A 47 -6.53 6.27 5.18
C LEU A 47 -6.62 6.99 6.53
N PHE A 48 -6.27 6.27 7.62
CA PHE A 48 -6.34 6.81 8.97
C PHE A 48 -5.27 7.89 9.23
N ILE A 49 -4.07 7.75 8.67
CA ILE A 49 -3.01 8.76 8.76
C ILE A 49 -3.44 10.06 8.06
N GLY A 50 -4.04 9.97 6.87
CA GLY A 50 -4.58 11.14 6.18
C GLY A 50 -5.71 11.82 6.94
N ALA A 51 -6.62 11.04 7.51
CA ALA A 51 -7.68 11.55 8.39
C ALA A 51 -7.12 12.26 9.64
N PHE A 52 -6.11 11.67 10.28
CA PHE A 52 -5.41 12.24 11.42
C PHE A 52 -4.73 13.57 11.07
N ALA A 53 -3.96 13.59 9.97
CA ALA A 53 -3.26 14.78 9.50
C ALA A 53 -4.23 15.94 9.20
N MET A 54 -5.37 15.64 8.55
CA MET A 54 -6.39 16.65 8.27
C MET A 54 -7.07 17.16 9.55
N SER A 55 -7.38 16.28 10.49
CA SER A 55 -7.97 16.64 11.79
C SER A 55 -7.05 17.58 12.58
N ILE A 56 -5.74 17.26 12.64
CA ILE A 56 -4.75 18.14 13.29
C ILE A 56 -4.63 19.47 12.55
N GLY A 57 -4.50 19.46 11.23
CA GLY A 57 -4.37 20.69 10.45
C GLY A 57 -5.53 21.65 10.69
N MET A 58 -6.77 21.14 10.66
CA MET A 58 -7.97 21.92 10.91
C MET A 58 -8.05 22.42 12.36
N TRP A 59 -7.63 21.63 13.34
CA TRP A 59 -7.56 22.06 14.73
C TRP A 59 -6.51 23.17 14.94
N PHE A 60 -5.29 22.96 14.43
CA PHE A 60 -4.17 23.91 14.55
C PHE A 60 -4.46 25.24 13.84
N SER A 61 -5.14 25.21 12.69
CA SER A 61 -5.56 26.42 11.96
C SER A 61 -6.47 27.35 12.77
N LYS A 62 -7.21 26.82 13.75
CA LYS A 62 -8.09 27.61 14.64
C LYS A 62 -7.35 28.15 15.85
N LEU A 63 -6.19 27.59 16.20
CA LEU A 63 -5.39 28.06 17.33
C LEU A 63 -4.82 29.46 17.06
N ILE A 64 -4.52 29.75 15.80
CA ILE A 64 -4.04 31.06 15.35
C ILE A 64 -5.23 31.97 15.06
N LYS A 65 -5.57 32.84 16.02
CA LYS A 65 -6.75 33.72 15.96
C LYS A 65 -6.59 34.90 14.98
N LYS A 66 -5.37 35.39 14.78
CA LYS A 66 -5.09 36.54 13.89
C LYS A 66 -4.79 36.08 12.47
N GLN A 67 -5.43 36.75 11.50
CA GLN A 67 -5.19 36.53 10.08
C GLN A 67 -4.29 37.65 9.55
N TYR A 68 -3.05 37.30 9.21
CA TYR A 68 -2.02 38.18 8.67
C TYR A 68 -1.97 38.14 7.14
N VAL A 69 -2.34 37.01 6.53
CA VAL A 69 -2.30 36.80 5.06
C VAL A 69 -3.63 36.22 4.54
N PRO A 70 -3.98 36.45 3.25
CA PRO A 70 -5.09 35.74 2.63
C PRO A 70 -4.84 34.23 2.64
N PHE A 71 -5.91 33.43 2.79
CA PHE A 71 -5.87 31.96 2.84
C PHE A 71 -4.99 31.33 3.95
N GLN A 72 -4.59 32.09 4.98
CA GLN A 72 -3.72 31.61 6.05
C GLN A 72 -4.17 30.28 6.69
N LYS A 73 -5.48 30.15 6.98
CA LYS A 73 -6.02 28.93 7.60
C LYS A 73 -5.85 27.71 6.69
N THR A 74 -6.14 27.85 5.40
CA THR A 74 -5.96 26.78 4.40
C THR A 74 -4.49 26.43 4.25
N ALA A 75 -3.60 27.43 4.21
CA ALA A 75 -2.16 27.22 4.14
C ALA A 75 -1.65 26.44 5.37
N ILE A 76 -2.11 26.79 6.59
CA ILE A 76 -1.77 26.06 7.82
C ILE A 76 -2.23 24.60 7.73
N VAL A 77 -3.47 24.36 7.30
CA VAL A 77 -3.99 22.98 7.15
C VAL A 77 -3.15 22.19 6.16
N ALA A 78 -2.86 22.76 4.98
CA ALA A 78 -2.07 22.10 3.95
C ALA A 78 -0.63 21.82 4.41
N ILE A 79 0.02 22.79 5.07
CA ILE A 79 1.37 22.63 5.61
C ILE A 79 1.38 21.52 6.65
N VAL A 80 0.48 21.56 7.63
CA VAL A 80 0.39 20.54 8.68
C VAL A 80 0.09 19.16 8.09
N PHE A 81 -0.79 19.09 7.09
CA PHE A 81 -1.08 17.84 6.40
C PHE A 81 0.16 17.26 5.71
N LEU A 82 0.87 18.09 4.93
CA LEU A 82 2.08 17.68 4.22
C LEU A 82 3.21 17.33 5.18
N THR A 83 3.44 18.11 6.23
CA THR A 83 4.50 17.83 7.22
C THR A 83 4.18 16.61 8.09
N THR A 84 2.91 16.25 8.26
CA THR A 84 2.54 15.00 8.93
C THR A 84 2.69 13.81 7.98
N LEU A 85 2.29 13.97 6.71
CA LEU A 85 2.22 12.86 5.76
C LEU A 85 3.58 12.51 5.15
N LEU A 86 4.33 13.51 4.67
CA LEU A 86 5.57 13.31 3.91
C LEU A 86 6.63 12.50 4.69
N PRO A 87 6.90 12.77 5.98
CA PRO A 87 7.90 12.00 6.73
C PRO A 87 7.47 10.56 6.98
N LEU A 88 6.16 10.28 6.99
CA LEU A 88 5.64 8.94 7.25
C LEU A 88 5.47 8.11 5.96
N LEU A 89 5.47 8.74 4.77
CA LEU A 89 5.33 8.06 3.48
C LEU A 89 6.25 6.85 3.29
N PRO A 90 7.55 6.87 3.69
CA PRO A 90 8.43 5.72 3.52
C PRO A 90 7.94 4.45 4.25
N PHE A 91 7.25 4.61 5.38
CA PHE A 91 6.83 3.50 6.22
C PHE A 91 5.60 2.76 5.69
N PHE A 92 4.73 3.45 4.95
CA PHE A 92 3.47 2.89 4.46
C PHE A 92 3.32 2.97 2.94
N LYS A 93 4.40 3.21 2.19
CA LYS A 93 4.40 3.28 0.72
C LYS A 93 3.81 2.00 0.12
N ALA A 94 2.68 2.12 -0.58
CA ALA A 94 2.10 1.08 -1.41
C ALA A 94 1.97 1.64 -2.83
N ILE A 95 2.93 1.29 -3.68
CA ILE A 95 2.88 1.59 -5.11
C ILE A 95 2.25 0.38 -5.77
N GLY A 96 1.28 0.58 -6.64
CA GLY A 96 0.85 -0.48 -7.53
C GLY A 96 0.35 0.05 -8.87
N PRO A 97 0.17 -0.85 -9.83
CA PRO A 97 -0.29 -0.48 -11.17
C PRO A 97 -1.77 -0.13 -11.13
N LEU A 98 -2.14 1.01 -11.73
CA LEU A 98 -3.50 1.30 -12.15
C LEU A 98 -3.58 1.11 -13.66
N TYR A 99 -4.23 0.03 -14.10
CA TYR A 99 -4.49 -0.22 -15.50
C TYR A 99 -5.76 0.53 -15.92
N LEU A 100 -5.60 1.54 -16.78
CA LEU A 100 -6.73 2.29 -17.33
C LEU A 100 -6.99 1.78 -18.76
N SER A 101 -7.90 0.81 -18.86
CA SER A 101 -8.31 0.18 -20.12
C SER A 101 -8.99 1.14 -21.12
N PHE A 102 -9.41 2.32 -20.67
CA PHE A 102 -10.10 3.31 -21.50
C PHE A 102 -9.18 4.44 -22.04
N ILE A 103 -7.89 4.45 -21.68
CA ILE A 103 -6.95 5.52 -22.07
C ILE A 103 -5.86 4.96 -22.97
N GLY A 104 -6.01 5.18 -24.29
CA GLY A 104 -5.07 4.80 -25.35
C GLY A 104 -5.41 3.46 -26.03
N ASP A 105 -4.97 3.28 -27.28
CA ASP A 105 -5.29 2.10 -28.12
C ASP A 105 -4.89 0.74 -27.53
N TYR A 106 -4.06 0.71 -26.47
CA TYR A 106 -3.62 -0.53 -25.79
C TYR A 106 -3.69 -0.47 -24.25
N GLY A 107 -4.32 0.56 -23.68
CA GLY A 107 -4.38 0.79 -22.23
C GLY A 107 -3.02 1.19 -21.63
N LYS A 108 -2.98 2.27 -20.86
CA LYS A 108 -1.75 2.72 -20.16
C LYS A 108 -1.78 2.30 -18.69
N THR A 109 -0.69 1.70 -18.23
CA THR A 109 -0.47 1.38 -16.81
C THR A 109 0.25 2.53 -16.13
N TYR A 110 -0.35 3.11 -15.10
CA TYR A 110 0.29 4.15 -14.28
C TYR A 110 0.66 3.57 -12.92
N ALA A 111 1.90 3.78 -12.48
CA ALA A 111 2.29 3.48 -11.11
C ALA A 111 1.71 4.56 -10.18
N ILE A 112 0.70 4.18 -9.38
CA ILE A 112 0.05 5.09 -8.45
C ILE A 112 0.43 4.70 -7.03
N ASN A 113 0.73 5.72 -6.22
CA ASN A 113 0.89 5.54 -4.79
C ASN A 113 -0.50 5.45 -4.14
N TYR A 114 -1.00 4.23 -3.99
CA TYR A 114 -2.30 3.95 -3.37
C TYR A 114 -2.37 4.47 -1.94
N SER A 115 -1.25 4.51 -1.22
CA SER A 115 -1.22 5.09 0.12
C SER A 115 -1.43 6.59 0.12
N LEU A 116 -0.87 7.31 -0.86
CA LEU A 116 -1.12 8.74 -1.00
C LEU A 116 -2.59 9.01 -1.36
N ALA A 117 -3.15 8.25 -2.31
CA ALA A 117 -4.55 8.34 -2.70
C ALA A 117 -5.49 8.06 -1.52
N SER A 118 -5.21 7.01 -0.75
CA SER A 118 -5.98 6.65 0.44
C SER A 118 -5.86 7.72 1.55
N SER A 119 -4.67 8.28 1.77
CA SER A 119 -4.49 9.39 2.71
C SER A 119 -5.30 10.62 2.31
N LEU A 120 -5.34 10.96 1.02
CA LEU A 120 -6.17 12.05 0.51
C LEU A 120 -7.67 11.75 0.68
N LEU A 121 -8.09 10.50 0.50
CA LEU A 121 -9.48 10.10 0.77
C LEU A 121 -9.82 10.25 2.25
N GLY A 122 -8.94 9.83 3.15
CA GLY A 122 -9.12 10.00 4.60
C GLY A 122 -9.24 11.46 4.99
N ALA A 123 -8.38 12.32 4.41
CA ALA A 123 -8.46 13.77 4.57
C ALA A 123 -9.80 14.32 4.06
N PHE A 124 -10.24 13.89 2.88
CA PHE A 124 -11.50 14.32 2.28
C PHE A 124 -12.71 13.95 3.15
N VAL A 125 -12.74 12.73 3.69
CA VAL A 125 -13.79 12.27 4.62
C VAL A 125 -13.87 13.18 5.86
N VAL A 126 -12.72 13.52 6.44
CA VAL A 126 -12.65 14.42 7.60
C VAL A 126 -13.09 15.85 7.24
N PHE A 127 -12.69 16.34 6.06
CA PHE A 127 -13.05 17.65 5.57
C PHE A 127 -14.56 17.81 5.33
N ILE A 128 -15.22 16.79 4.76
CA ILE A 128 -16.65 16.84 4.42
C ILE A 128 -17.56 16.54 5.61
N SER A 129 -17.05 15.86 6.64
CA SER A 129 -17.85 15.43 7.80
C SER A 129 -18.65 16.55 8.50
N PRO A 130 -18.10 17.75 8.76
CA PRO A 130 -18.88 18.84 9.36
C PRO A 130 -20.08 19.26 8.51
N PHE A 131 -19.95 19.21 7.19
CA PHE A 131 -21.04 19.51 6.26
C PHE A 131 -22.10 18.40 6.30
N ALA A 132 -21.67 17.14 6.23
CA ALA A 132 -22.56 15.99 6.33
C ALA A 132 -23.33 15.96 7.66
N SER A 133 -22.66 16.23 8.78
CA SER A 133 -23.30 16.30 10.11
C SER A 133 -24.36 17.39 10.19
N LYS A 134 -24.11 18.57 9.61
CA LYS A 134 -25.11 19.65 9.55
C LYS A 134 -26.30 19.25 8.69
N GLN A 135 -26.06 18.59 7.55
CA GLN A 135 -27.14 18.13 6.69
C GLN A 135 -28.02 17.10 7.39
N ILE A 136 -27.43 16.14 8.11
CA ILE A 136 -28.18 15.14 8.89
C ILE A 136 -29.01 15.80 10.00
N SER A 137 -28.47 16.83 10.69
CA SER A 137 -29.25 17.55 11.71
C SER A 137 -30.46 18.28 11.14
N LYS A 138 -30.40 18.76 9.89
CA LYS A 138 -31.57 19.38 9.21
C LYS A 138 -32.67 18.37 8.93
N PHE A 139 -32.32 17.15 8.53
CA PHE A 139 -33.28 16.07 8.29
C PHE A 139 -33.93 15.51 9.57
N ARG A 140 -33.40 15.85 10.75
CA ARG A 140 -33.84 15.35 12.05
C ARG A 140 -34.52 16.40 12.92
N ASP A 141 -35.13 17.39 12.28
CA ASP A 141 -35.80 18.51 12.95
C ASP A 141 -34.88 19.23 13.97
N GLY A 142 -33.58 19.30 13.69
CA GLY A 142 -32.61 19.96 14.56
C GLY A 142 -32.23 19.19 15.83
N LYS A 143 -32.68 17.94 16.03
CA LYS A 143 -32.26 17.12 17.17
C LYS A 143 -30.80 16.70 17.01
N ILE A 144 -29.89 17.27 17.79
CA ILE A 144 -28.45 16.97 17.76
C ILE A 144 -28.13 15.84 18.75
N ILE A 145 -27.39 14.81 18.32
CA ILE A 145 -26.80 13.81 19.24
C ILE A 145 -25.51 14.42 19.83
N PRO A 146 -25.21 14.25 21.14
CA PRO A 146 -23.89 14.57 21.65
C PRO A 146 -22.80 13.89 20.80
N PHE A 147 -21.79 14.67 20.38
CA PHE A 147 -20.67 14.22 19.53
C PHE A 147 -21.04 13.66 18.15
N GLN A 148 -22.21 14.00 17.60
CA GLN A 148 -22.70 13.49 16.31
C GLN A 148 -21.64 13.56 15.19
N GLY A 149 -20.95 14.68 15.04
CA GLY A 149 -19.92 14.83 14.00
C GLY A 149 -18.73 13.89 14.19
N THR A 150 -18.27 13.68 15.43
CA THR A 150 -17.17 12.76 15.72
C THR A 150 -17.57 11.32 15.47
N VAL A 151 -18.75 10.91 15.95
CA VAL A 151 -19.28 9.56 15.73
C VAL A 151 -19.45 9.30 14.23
N LEU A 152 -19.97 10.26 13.48
CA LEU A 152 -20.13 10.15 12.04
C LEU A 152 -18.79 9.98 11.33
N THR A 153 -17.79 10.83 11.62
CA THR A 153 -16.47 10.73 10.98
C THR A 153 -15.80 9.40 11.27
N LEU A 154 -15.75 8.98 12.54
CA LEU A 154 -15.09 7.74 12.94
C LEU A 154 -15.80 6.53 12.35
N SER A 155 -17.13 6.50 12.38
CA SER A 155 -17.90 5.42 11.77
C SER A 155 -17.65 5.35 10.26
N LEU A 156 -17.65 6.49 9.57
CA LEU A 156 -17.40 6.54 8.13
C LEU A 156 -15.99 6.07 7.77
N LEU A 157 -14.97 6.48 8.54
CA LEU A 157 -13.59 6.03 8.34
C LEU A 157 -13.43 4.53 8.59
N VAL A 158 -14.06 3.99 9.64
CA VAL A 158 -14.00 2.55 9.95
C VAL A 158 -14.72 1.73 8.88
N VAL A 159 -15.91 2.16 8.43
CA VAL A 159 -16.66 1.47 7.37
C VAL A 159 -15.88 1.51 6.05
N LEU A 160 -15.33 2.67 5.67
CA LEU A 160 -14.50 2.79 4.47
C LEU A 160 -13.22 1.96 4.57
N GLY A 161 -12.55 1.97 5.73
CA GLY A 161 -11.35 1.16 5.96
C GLY A 161 -11.65 -0.34 5.90
N ALA A 162 -12.75 -0.80 6.49
CA ALA A 162 -13.19 -2.18 6.43
C ALA A 162 -13.58 -2.59 5.00
N PHE A 163 -14.29 -1.72 4.28
CA PHE A 163 -14.62 -1.94 2.87
C PHE A 163 -13.36 -2.03 2.01
N MET A 164 -12.42 -1.10 2.17
CA MET A 164 -11.12 -1.13 1.48
C MET A 164 -10.37 -2.42 1.80
N GLN A 165 -10.25 -2.79 3.07
CA GLN A 165 -9.60 -4.03 3.48
C GLN A 165 -10.27 -5.23 2.80
N PHE A 166 -11.60 -5.33 2.87
CA PHE A 166 -12.37 -6.41 2.26
C PHE A 166 -12.18 -6.45 0.73
N THR A 167 -12.18 -5.31 0.04
CA THR A 167 -11.95 -5.26 -1.41
C THR A 167 -10.52 -5.65 -1.77
N LEU A 168 -9.51 -5.25 -0.99
CA LEU A 168 -8.11 -5.60 -1.21
C LEU A 168 -7.90 -7.12 -1.04
N THR A 169 -8.45 -7.70 0.04
CA THR A 169 -8.40 -9.16 0.25
C THR A 169 -9.30 -9.95 -0.71
N GLY A 170 -10.45 -9.39 -1.11
CA GLY A 170 -11.44 -10.05 -1.97
C GLY A 170 -11.10 -10.05 -3.46
N LEU A 171 -10.22 -9.13 -3.90
CA LEU A 171 -9.67 -9.09 -5.26
C LEU A 171 -8.34 -9.86 -5.39
N GLY A 172 -7.98 -10.69 -4.40
CA GLY A 172 -6.71 -11.44 -4.44
C GLY A 172 -5.50 -10.52 -4.56
N SER A 173 -5.59 -9.32 -4.00
CA SER A 173 -4.48 -8.38 -3.94
C SER A 173 -3.96 -8.37 -2.52
N ASP A 174 -3.26 -9.46 -2.16
CA ASP A 174 -2.02 -9.21 -1.44
C ASP A 174 -1.29 -8.14 -2.27
N ILE A 175 -1.14 -6.96 -1.69
CA ILE A 175 -0.08 -6.04 -2.07
C ILE A 175 1.19 -6.76 -1.62
N ALA A 176 1.49 -7.86 -2.30
CA ALA A 176 2.56 -8.76 -2.01
C ALA A 176 3.82 -7.96 -2.31
N ALA A 177 4.61 -7.72 -1.27
CA ALA A 177 6.03 -7.67 -1.52
C ALA A 177 6.35 -8.97 -2.25
N GLY A 178 6.80 -8.89 -3.51
CA GLY A 178 7.01 -10.07 -4.34
C GLY A 178 7.77 -11.15 -3.56
N SER A 179 7.32 -12.39 -3.63
CA SER A 179 8.01 -13.50 -2.98
C SER A 179 9.09 -14.03 -3.90
N ILE A 180 10.27 -14.29 -3.35
CA ILE A 180 11.31 -15.09 -4.00
C ILE A 180 11.33 -16.41 -3.25
N GLU A 181 11.12 -17.50 -3.97
CA GLU A 181 11.18 -18.85 -3.44
C GLU A 181 12.36 -19.57 -4.09
N LEU A 182 13.32 -19.98 -3.27
CA LEU A 182 14.47 -20.74 -3.72
C LEU A 182 14.05 -22.22 -3.78
N LEU A 183 14.10 -22.81 -4.97
CA LEU A 183 13.60 -24.16 -5.23
C LEU A 183 14.74 -25.12 -5.54
N SER A 184 14.63 -26.34 -5.01
CA SER A 184 15.47 -27.45 -5.44
C SER A 184 15.20 -27.81 -6.91
N PRO A 185 16.12 -28.51 -7.61
CA PRO A 185 15.90 -28.94 -9.00
C PRO A 185 14.59 -29.71 -9.23
N ASP A 186 14.16 -30.52 -8.27
CA ASP A 186 12.93 -31.31 -8.36
C ASP A 186 11.67 -30.46 -8.21
N GLU A 187 11.68 -29.47 -7.33
CA GLU A 187 10.57 -28.52 -7.17
C GLU A 187 10.50 -27.59 -8.38
N PHE A 188 11.65 -27.10 -8.83
CA PHE A 188 11.76 -26.24 -10.00
C PHE A 188 11.23 -26.93 -11.26
N GLU A 189 11.56 -28.21 -11.48
CA GLU A 189 10.99 -28.99 -12.59
C GLU A 189 9.46 -29.06 -12.52
N LYS A 190 8.91 -29.36 -11.33
CA LYS A 190 7.45 -29.47 -11.15
C LYS A 190 6.77 -28.15 -11.50
N ILE A 191 7.36 -27.03 -11.12
CA ILE A 191 6.81 -25.70 -11.41
C ILE A 191 6.85 -25.42 -12.91
N ILE A 192 7.98 -25.61 -13.59
CA ILE A 192 8.08 -25.32 -15.04
C ILE A 192 7.25 -26.27 -15.91
N GLN A 193 6.85 -27.44 -15.39
CA GLN A 193 6.00 -28.40 -16.10
C GLN A 193 4.49 -28.22 -15.83
N ASN A 194 4.11 -27.86 -14.60
CA ASN A 194 2.70 -27.83 -14.19
C ASN A 194 2.11 -26.42 -14.13
N GLU A 195 2.94 -25.39 -13.99
CA GLU A 195 2.52 -24.00 -13.94
C GLU A 195 2.94 -23.26 -15.23
N SER A 196 2.10 -22.33 -15.67
CA SER A 196 2.45 -21.41 -16.77
C SER A 196 3.37 -20.31 -16.23
N VAL A 197 4.66 -20.63 -16.07
CA VAL A 197 5.71 -19.71 -15.62
C VAL A 197 6.53 -19.20 -16.80
N PHE A 198 7.08 -17.99 -16.67
CA PHE A 198 8.07 -17.47 -17.62
C PHE A 198 9.46 -17.92 -17.19
N LEU A 199 10.10 -18.76 -18.00
CA LEU A 199 11.40 -19.36 -17.69
C LEU A 199 12.54 -18.53 -18.28
N LEU A 200 13.34 -17.93 -17.40
CA LEU A 200 14.38 -16.96 -17.73
C LEU A 200 15.78 -17.48 -17.39
N ASN A 201 16.66 -17.50 -18.40
CA ASN A 201 18.09 -17.78 -18.21
C ASN A 201 18.87 -16.47 -18.18
N VAL A 202 19.60 -16.21 -17.09
CA VAL A 202 20.43 -14.99 -16.96
C VAL A 202 21.93 -15.27 -16.97
N HIS A 203 22.33 -16.49 -17.33
CA HIS A 203 23.73 -16.84 -17.36
C HIS A 203 24.47 -16.16 -18.52
N THR A 204 25.58 -15.51 -18.19
CA THR A 204 26.55 -14.99 -19.14
C THR A 204 27.96 -15.47 -18.77
N PRO A 205 28.80 -15.89 -19.74
CA PRO A 205 28.44 -16.15 -21.15
C PRO A 205 27.44 -17.32 -21.30
N TYR A 206 26.79 -17.44 -22.46
CA TYR A 206 25.83 -18.53 -22.70
C TYR A 206 26.52 -19.91 -22.69
N GLN A 207 25.96 -20.88 -21.95
CA GLN A 207 26.52 -22.24 -21.81
C GLN A 207 25.49 -23.36 -22.01
N GLY A 208 24.31 -23.04 -22.55
CA GLY A 208 23.18 -23.96 -22.65
C GLY A 208 21.96 -23.45 -21.90
N LYS A 209 20.83 -24.14 -22.04
CA LYS A 209 19.56 -23.78 -21.41
C LYS A 209 18.75 -24.99 -20.98
N ILE A 210 17.89 -24.78 -19.99
CA ILE A 210 16.87 -25.75 -19.63
C ILE A 210 15.80 -25.75 -20.75
N LYS A 211 15.33 -26.94 -21.13
CA LYS A 211 14.30 -27.06 -22.16
C LYS A 211 13.05 -26.28 -21.74
N GLY A 212 12.51 -25.47 -22.64
CA GLY A 212 11.36 -24.61 -22.36
C GLY A 212 11.72 -23.20 -21.90
N THR A 213 13.01 -22.82 -21.90
CA THR A 213 13.42 -21.43 -21.61
C THR A 213 12.81 -20.47 -22.61
N ASP A 214 12.09 -19.47 -22.12
CA ASP A 214 11.41 -18.45 -22.91
C ASP A 214 12.39 -17.38 -23.39
N GLU A 215 13.28 -16.89 -22.51
CA GLU A 215 14.23 -15.83 -22.84
C GLU A 215 15.59 -16.03 -22.17
N ILE A 216 16.64 -15.49 -22.82
CA ILE A 216 18.02 -15.50 -22.32
C ILE A 216 18.53 -14.06 -22.25
N ILE A 217 18.92 -13.60 -21.06
CA ILE A 217 19.43 -12.25 -20.84
C ILE A 217 20.86 -12.34 -20.31
N GLY A 218 21.83 -12.03 -21.17
CA GLY A 218 23.26 -12.11 -20.85
C GLY A 218 23.84 -10.89 -20.11
N ASP A 219 23.04 -9.85 -19.86
CA ASP A 219 23.43 -8.64 -19.12
C ASP A 219 22.55 -8.51 -17.87
N TRP A 220 22.77 -9.42 -16.92
CA TRP A 220 21.99 -9.56 -15.70
C TRP A 220 22.09 -8.34 -14.78
N GLU A 221 23.19 -7.58 -14.85
CA GLU A 221 23.40 -6.34 -14.08
C GLU A 221 22.48 -5.21 -14.55
N ASN A 222 22.00 -5.25 -15.81
CA ASN A 222 21.13 -4.24 -16.39
C ASN A 222 19.79 -4.84 -16.86
N ILE A 223 19.21 -5.74 -16.07
CA ILE A 223 17.95 -6.43 -16.39
C ILE A 223 16.81 -5.46 -16.75
N GLU A 224 16.83 -4.23 -16.20
CA GLU A 224 15.86 -3.17 -16.52
C GLU A 224 15.82 -2.77 -18.01
N LYS A 225 16.92 -2.97 -18.75
CA LYS A 225 16.97 -2.66 -20.19
C LYS A 225 16.18 -3.67 -21.03
N TYR A 226 15.81 -4.80 -20.45
CA TYR A 226 15.17 -5.92 -21.14
C TYR A 226 13.69 -6.07 -20.78
N MET A 227 13.07 -5.03 -20.21
CA MET A 227 11.65 -5.04 -19.82
C MET A 227 10.70 -5.41 -20.96
N ASP A 228 11.05 -5.10 -22.21
CA ASP A 228 10.24 -5.46 -23.38
C ASP A 228 10.22 -6.98 -23.65
N LYS A 229 11.19 -7.71 -23.11
CA LYS A 229 11.32 -9.17 -23.25
C LYS A 229 10.76 -9.94 -22.05
N LEU A 230 10.46 -9.25 -20.96
CA LEU A 230 9.90 -9.86 -19.76
C LEU A 230 8.36 -9.82 -19.78
N PRO A 231 7.67 -10.63 -18.96
CA PRO A 231 6.21 -10.59 -18.88
C PRO A 231 5.69 -9.21 -18.48
N LYS A 232 4.92 -8.58 -19.38
CA LYS A 232 4.29 -7.28 -19.09
C LYS A 232 3.31 -7.35 -17.90
N ASN A 233 2.71 -8.51 -17.67
CA ASN A 233 1.88 -8.78 -16.51
C ASN A 233 2.74 -9.31 -15.36
N VAL A 234 2.99 -8.45 -14.36
CA VAL A 234 3.81 -8.76 -13.18
C VAL A 234 3.24 -9.84 -12.25
N SER A 235 1.99 -10.26 -12.47
CA SER A 235 1.38 -11.42 -11.80
C SER A 235 1.74 -12.76 -12.45
N VAL A 236 2.35 -12.76 -13.65
CA VAL A 236 2.89 -13.99 -14.26
C VAL A 236 4.12 -14.41 -13.46
N PRO A 237 4.17 -15.64 -12.91
CA PRO A 237 5.33 -16.10 -12.16
C PRO A 237 6.56 -16.19 -13.06
N VAL A 238 7.72 -15.79 -12.54
CA VAL A 238 9.00 -15.87 -13.25
C VAL A 238 9.89 -16.90 -12.58
N ALA A 239 10.30 -17.92 -13.33
CA ALA A 239 11.29 -18.89 -12.88
C ALA A 239 12.65 -18.48 -13.48
N VAL A 240 13.61 -18.11 -12.63
CA VAL A 240 14.91 -17.60 -13.06
C VAL A 240 16.02 -18.56 -12.66
N TYR A 241 17.00 -18.72 -13.53
CA TYR A 241 18.17 -19.53 -13.24
C TYR A 241 19.42 -19.00 -13.97
N CYS A 242 20.58 -19.40 -13.47
CA CYS A 242 21.88 -19.15 -14.10
C CYS A 242 22.75 -20.39 -13.98
N ARG A 243 24.09 -20.26 -14.04
CA ARG A 243 24.99 -21.41 -13.88
C ARG A 243 25.04 -21.98 -12.45
N SER A 244 25.23 -21.12 -11.45
CA SER A 244 25.52 -21.53 -10.06
C SER A 244 24.59 -20.89 -9.02
N GLY A 245 23.48 -20.28 -9.43
CA GLY A 245 22.54 -19.54 -8.56
C GLY A 245 22.86 -18.04 -8.34
N ARG A 246 24.14 -17.65 -8.28
CA ARG A 246 24.52 -16.27 -7.88
C ARG A 246 23.93 -15.14 -8.74
N MET A 247 23.84 -15.33 -10.06
CA MET A 247 23.30 -14.29 -10.96
C MET A 247 21.77 -14.28 -10.95
N SER A 248 21.15 -15.46 -10.84
CA SER A 248 19.69 -15.57 -10.78
C SER A 248 19.14 -15.02 -9.47
N GLU A 249 19.86 -15.17 -8.36
CA GLU A 249 19.53 -14.54 -7.07
C GLU A 249 19.48 -13.01 -7.19
N ALA A 250 20.52 -12.40 -7.78
CA ALA A 250 20.59 -10.95 -7.97
C ALA A 250 19.45 -10.44 -8.87
N VAL A 251 19.14 -11.18 -9.94
CA VAL A 251 18.03 -10.85 -10.84
C VAL A 251 16.68 -11.05 -10.15
N ALA A 252 16.50 -12.09 -9.33
CA ALA A 252 15.26 -12.34 -8.61
C ALA A 252 14.91 -11.17 -7.69
N GLU A 253 15.90 -10.64 -6.97
CA GLU A 253 15.74 -9.43 -6.14
C GLU A 253 15.40 -8.20 -6.98
N GLU A 254 15.99 -8.05 -8.16
CA GLU A 254 15.68 -6.92 -9.03
C GLU A 254 14.28 -7.01 -9.64
N LEU A 255 13.85 -8.20 -10.09
CA LEU A 255 12.48 -8.45 -10.55
C LEU A 255 11.47 -8.17 -9.44
N LYS A 256 11.77 -8.57 -8.20
CA LYS A 256 10.94 -8.23 -7.04
C LYS A 256 10.83 -6.73 -6.83
N LYS A 257 11.92 -5.96 -6.96
CA LYS A 257 11.89 -4.49 -6.89
C LYS A 257 11.07 -3.86 -8.03
N MET A 258 11.10 -4.47 -9.21
CA MET A 258 10.28 -4.07 -10.37
C MET A 258 8.79 -4.37 -10.20
N GLY A 259 8.41 -5.17 -9.20
CA GLY A 259 7.02 -5.46 -8.84
C GLY A 259 6.50 -6.81 -9.31
N TYR A 260 7.37 -7.72 -9.80
CA TYR A 260 6.99 -9.11 -10.03
C TYR A 260 6.56 -9.78 -8.73
N GLN A 261 5.41 -10.46 -8.75
CA GLN A 261 4.75 -10.92 -7.53
C GLN A 261 5.26 -12.28 -7.04
N LYS A 262 5.61 -13.17 -7.97
CA LYS A 262 6.08 -14.52 -7.67
C LYS A 262 7.31 -14.83 -8.51
N ILE A 263 8.45 -14.97 -7.86
CA ILE A 263 9.72 -15.33 -8.49
C ILE A 263 10.20 -16.65 -7.87
N TYR A 264 10.59 -17.59 -8.72
CA TYR A 264 11.24 -18.83 -8.33
C TYR A 264 12.69 -18.80 -8.77
N ASP A 265 13.63 -19.03 -7.87
CA ASP A 265 15.06 -19.14 -8.20
C ASP A 265 15.49 -20.60 -8.10
N LEU A 266 16.28 -21.07 -9.06
CA LEU A 266 16.82 -22.43 -9.05
C LEU A 266 18.04 -22.51 -8.14
N GLU A 267 17.90 -23.23 -7.02
CA GLU A 267 19.00 -23.50 -6.10
C GLU A 267 20.14 -24.22 -6.81
N GLY A 268 21.35 -23.65 -6.71
CA GLY A 268 22.55 -24.19 -7.35
C GLY A 268 22.60 -24.04 -8.88
N GLY A 269 21.57 -23.47 -9.52
CA GLY A 269 21.51 -23.19 -10.95
C GLY A 269 21.64 -24.43 -11.85
N MET A 270 22.14 -24.24 -13.07
CA MET A 270 22.35 -25.33 -14.04
C MET A 270 23.28 -26.42 -13.52
N ASN A 271 24.26 -26.10 -12.68
CA ASN A 271 25.14 -27.12 -12.10
C ASN A 271 24.33 -28.14 -11.28
N ALA A 272 23.46 -27.68 -10.37
CA ALA A 272 22.62 -28.57 -9.57
C ALA A 272 21.56 -29.28 -10.42
N TRP A 273 21.06 -28.62 -11.47
CA TRP A 273 20.17 -29.25 -12.45
C TRP A 273 20.84 -30.44 -13.14
N GLU A 274 22.06 -30.27 -13.64
CA GLU A 274 22.82 -31.36 -14.28
C GLU A 274 23.22 -32.45 -13.28
N GLU A 275 23.63 -32.09 -12.06
CA GLU A 275 23.94 -33.03 -10.98
C GLU A 275 22.73 -33.90 -10.59
N SER A 276 21.50 -33.38 -10.72
CA SER A 276 20.27 -34.14 -10.52
C SER A 276 19.94 -35.13 -11.66
N GLY A 277 20.82 -35.24 -12.67
CA GLY A 277 20.67 -36.14 -13.81
C GLY A 277 19.87 -35.58 -14.97
N ARG A 278 19.61 -34.26 -14.97
CA ARG A 278 18.80 -33.57 -16.00
C ARG A 278 19.70 -32.91 -17.03
N GLY A 279 19.29 -32.92 -18.29
CA GLY A 279 20.07 -32.29 -19.37
C GLY A 279 19.76 -30.80 -19.54
N ILE A 280 20.79 -30.05 -19.95
CA ILE A 280 20.64 -28.76 -20.64
C ILE A 280 20.81 -28.97 -22.15
N ILE A 281 20.21 -28.09 -22.97
CA ILE A 281 20.24 -28.12 -24.44
C ILE A 281 20.82 -26.83 -25.06
#